data_AF-A0A4V0I4L3-F1
#
_entry.id   AF-A0A4V0I4L3-F1
#
_cell.length_a   1.000
_cell.length_b   1.000
_cell.length_c   1.000
_cell.angle_alpha   90.00
_cell.angle_beta   90.00
_cell.angle_gamma   90.00
#
_symmetry.space_group_name_H-M   'P 1'
#
loop_
_entity.id
_entity.type
_entity.pdbx_description
1 polymer ?
#
loop_
_entity_poly.entity_id
_entity_poly.type
_entity_poly.pdbx_seq_one_letter_code
_entity_poly.pdbx_strand_id
1 'polypeptide(L)'
;MIAGLVIELVLCLGWMFPTPQDAHGWGLRIRPGLGFTQYLVGEDLDSMVLNVFLINRSSAEREHVPLEAVPFNGDLKIEITCPNGDSAPTLKVRRVGLGEVGFRKRLPAGRVAASAFAMERFRYAELPEPGEYQIKATLTTAEGKVTSPVLRFTAIEPPTNTILSSHPVPYEGFKVNRPKDEQPQAVVQQIKLGGRTFLVYRQFFAPKDGGTTSMTVRLAELPGKCEVAVTGEFGDWKPLTITYKTSPTAEPVKLVINSVDGKPWTAEEERQLQERLKREAAPPKKP
;
A
#
# COMPACT_ATOMS: atom_id res chain seq x y z
N MET A 1 -21.02 6.36 -14.48
CA MET A 1 -20.21 5.21 -14.02
C MET A 1 -19.12 4.90 -15.05
N ILE A 2 -18.22 5.86 -15.31
CA ILE A 2 -17.17 5.76 -16.37
C ILE A 2 -15.79 6.22 -15.84
N ALA A 3 -15.73 6.92 -14.69
CA ALA A 3 -14.49 7.48 -14.17
C ALA A 3 -13.48 6.46 -13.60
N GLY A 4 -13.95 5.31 -13.09
CA GLY A 4 -13.07 4.25 -12.55
C GLY A 4 -12.33 3.47 -13.64
N LEU A 5 -13.03 3.17 -14.74
CA LEU A 5 -12.46 2.42 -15.87
C LEU A 5 -11.42 3.25 -16.65
N VAL A 6 -11.59 4.58 -16.70
CA VAL A 6 -10.67 5.50 -17.39
C VAL A 6 -9.33 5.61 -16.65
N ILE A 7 -9.31 5.51 -15.31
CA ILE A 7 -8.05 5.57 -14.54
C ILE A 7 -7.23 4.28 -14.70
N GLU A 8 -7.89 3.11 -14.70
CA GLU A 8 -7.20 1.83 -15.00
C GLU A 8 -6.70 1.75 -16.45
N LEU A 9 -7.47 2.25 -17.42
CA LEU A 9 -7.02 2.31 -18.82
C LEU A 9 -5.83 3.28 -19.01
N VAL A 10 -5.82 4.44 -18.34
CA VAL A 10 -4.70 5.40 -18.38
C VAL A 10 -3.44 4.82 -17.72
N LEU A 11 -3.58 3.99 -16.68
CA LEU A 11 -2.45 3.26 -16.06
C LEU A 11 -1.87 2.21 -17.03
N CYS A 12 -2.71 1.47 -17.75
CA CYS A 12 -2.27 0.54 -18.79
C CYS A 12 -1.73 1.22 -20.05
N LEU A 13 -2.13 2.45 -20.36
CA LEU A 13 -1.70 3.22 -21.54
C LEU A 13 -0.51 4.14 -21.28
N GLY A 14 -0.09 4.29 -20.01
CA GLY A 14 0.83 5.37 -19.70
C GLY A 14 2.21 5.25 -20.38
N TRP A 15 2.62 4.07 -20.87
CA TRP A 15 3.84 3.85 -21.66
C TRP A 15 3.89 4.71 -22.93
N MET A 16 2.73 5.20 -23.38
CA MET A 16 2.56 6.10 -24.51
C MET A 16 2.80 7.59 -24.21
N PHE A 17 2.84 8.03 -22.95
CA PHE A 17 3.20 9.43 -22.65
C PHE A 17 4.69 9.69 -22.94
N PRO A 18 5.14 10.91 -23.23
CA PRO A 18 6.56 11.20 -23.36
C PRO A 18 7.26 11.02 -22.00
N THR A 19 8.32 10.22 -21.96
CA THR A 19 9.29 10.26 -20.85
C THR A 19 10.46 11.12 -21.28
N PRO A 20 11.11 11.85 -20.36
CA PRO A 20 12.46 12.34 -20.59
C PRO A 20 13.31 11.16 -21.06
N GLN A 21 14.00 11.37 -22.17
CA GLN A 21 14.97 10.41 -22.69
C GLN A 21 16.36 11.01 -22.57
N ASP A 22 17.36 10.17 -22.32
CA ASP A 22 18.74 10.63 -22.41
C ASP A 22 19.13 10.88 -23.87
N ALA A 23 20.35 11.39 -24.08
CA ALA A 23 20.90 11.66 -25.41
C ALA A 23 20.98 10.41 -26.31
N HIS A 24 20.84 9.22 -25.72
CA HIS A 24 20.94 7.95 -26.41
C HIS A 24 19.58 7.28 -26.65
N GLY A 25 18.47 7.85 -26.16
CA GLY A 25 17.12 7.32 -26.34
C GLY A 25 16.71 6.29 -25.29
N TRP A 26 17.39 6.21 -24.13
CA TRP A 26 16.86 5.48 -22.98
C TRP A 26 15.81 6.31 -22.24
N GLY A 27 14.71 5.67 -21.85
CA GLY A 27 13.74 6.22 -20.91
C GLY A 27 13.61 5.35 -19.67
N LEU A 28 13.62 5.96 -18.48
CA LEU A 28 13.36 5.27 -17.22
C LEU A 28 12.01 5.71 -16.65
N ARG A 29 11.27 4.78 -16.08
CA ARG A 29 10.03 5.08 -15.35
C ARG A 29 9.96 4.32 -14.06
N ILE A 30 9.34 4.97 -13.09
CA ILE A 30 8.84 4.32 -11.90
C ILE A 30 7.33 4.48 -11.87
N ARG A 31 6.63 3.42 -11.49
CA ARG A 31 5.20 3.46 -11.22
C ARG A 31 4.93 2.80 -9.90
N PRO A 32 3.96 3.30 -9.15
CA PRO A 32 3.42 2.50 -8.09
C PRO A 32 2.71 1.25 -8.64
N GLY A 33 2.71 0.19 -7.85
CA GLY A 33 1.90 -1.00 -8.05
C GLY A 33 0.43 -0.74 -7.73
N LEU A 34 -0.39 -1.78 -7.88
CA LEU A 34 -1.81 -1.75 -7.55
C LEU A 34 -2.00 -1.32 -6.09
N GLY A 35 -2.93 -0.41 -5.83
CA GLY A 35 -3.30 0.05 -4.48
C GLY A 35 -2.64 1.35 -4.00
N PHE A 36 -1.63 1.88 -4.72
CA PHE A 36 -1.08 3.20 -4.37
C PHE A 36 -2.04 4.32 -4.73
N THR A 37 -2.18 5.29 -3.84
CA THR A 37 -2.94 6.50 -4.10
C THR A 37 -2.11 7.73 -3.77
N GLN A 38 -2.55 8.90 -4.24
CA GLN A 38 -1.84 10.16 -3.97
C GLN A 38 -1.79 10.55 -2.48
N TYR A 39 -2.53 9.85 -1.61
CA TYR A 39 -2.52 10.07 -0.16
C TYR A 39 -2.13 8.79 0.56
N LEU A 40 -1.21 8.92 1.50
CA LEU A 40 -0.88 7.89 2.48
C LEU A 40 -1.41 8.34 3.83
N VAL A 41 -2.40 7.62 4.36
CA VAL A 41 -3.18 8.05 5.53
C VAL A 41 -2.88 7.14 6.71
N GLY A 42 -1.85 7.44 7.50
CA GLY A 42 -1.54 6.64 8.69
C GLY A 42 -1.19 5.17 8.41
N GLU A 43 -1.02 4.79 7.14
CA GLU A 43 -1.02 3.40 6.69
C GLU A 43 0.32 2.69 6.93
N ASP A 44 0.23 1.45 7.44
CA ASP A 44 1.33 0.49 7.34
C ASP A 44 1.32 -0.11 5.94
N LEU A 45 2.15 0.44 5.05
CA LEU A 45 2.37 -0.10 3.71
C LEU A 45 3.57 -1.05 3.75
N ASP A 46 3.41 -2.18 4.42
CA ASP A 46 4.39 -3.28 4.38
C ASP A 46 4.52 -3.93 2.98
N SER A 47 3.86 -3.38 1.96
CA SER A 47 3.77 -3.95 0.60
C SER A 47 3.74 -2.93 -0.54
N MET A 48 4.18 -1.68 -0.36
CA MET A 48 4.24 -0.75 -1.49
C MET A 48 5.22 -1.26 -2.55
N VAL A 49 4.68 -1.81 -3.64
CA VAL A 49 5.45 -2.25 -4.80
C VAL A 49 5.62 -1.06 -5.75
N LEU A 50 6.84 -0.82 -6.18
CA LEU A 50 7.23 0.09 -7.24
C LEU A 50 7.68 -0.75 -8.44
N ASN A 51 7.04 -0.54 -9.58
CA ASN A 51 7.45 -1.13 -10.85
C ASN A 51 8.39 -0.14 -11.57
N VAL A 52 9.61 -0.58 -11.85
CA VAL A 52 10.58 0.19 -12.61
C VAL A 52 10.62 -0.35 -14.04
N PHE A 53 10.55 0.54 -15.02
CA PHE A 53 10.56 0.22 -16.44
C PHE A 53 11.72 0.92 -17.13
N LEU A 54 12.53 0.15 -17.85
CA LEU A 54 13.54 0.64 -18.78
C LEU A 54 12.99 0.53 -20.21
N ILE A 55 13.04 1.62 -20.95
CA ILE A 55 12.44 1.75 -22.29
C ILE A 55 13.54 2.11 -23.27
N ASN A 56 13.68 1.32 -24.34
CA ASN A 56 14.52 1.71 -25.48
C ASN A 56 13.67 2.49 -26.49
N ARG A 57 13.83 3.82 -26.55
CA ARG A 57 13.14 4.70 -27.52
C ARG A 57 13.99 5.01 -28.76
N SER A 58 15.18 4.46 -28.86
CA SER A 58 15.98 4.57 -30.08
C SER A 58 15.37 3.74 -31.22
N SER A 59 15.83 3.99 -32.44
CA SER A 59 15.47 3.19 -33.62
C SER A 59 16.26 1.88 -33.74
N ALA A 60 17.19 1.60 -32.82
CA ALA A 60 18.07 0.43 -32.86
C ALA A 60 17.81 -0.53 -31.68
N GLU A 61 18.19 -1.79 -31.84
CA GLU A 61 18.30 -2.72 -30.71
C GLU A 61 19.51 -2.33 -29.85
N ARG A 62 19.36 -2.41 -28.52
CA ARG A 62 20.41 -1.99 -27.59
C ARG A 62 20.68 -3.03 -26.53
N GLU A 63 21.95 -3.19 -26.19
CA GLU A 63 22.36 -4.04 -25.09
C GLU A 63 22.08 -3.35 -23.75
N HIS A 64 21.60 -4.12 -22.77
CA HIS A 64 21.42 -3.65 -21.41
C HIS A 64 21.64 -4.77 -20.40
N VAL A 65 21.95 -4.38 -19.17
CA VAL A 65 21.88 -5.27 -18.01
C VAL A 65 20.39 -5.36 -17.62
N PRO A 66 19.80 -6.57 -17.51
CA PRO A 66 18.43 -6.72 -17.02
C PRO A 66 18.28 -6.03 -15.66
N LEU A 67 17.20 -5.29 -15.41
CA LEU A 67 16.99 -4.56 -14.15
C LEU A 67 17.06 -5.47 -12.90
N GLU A 68 16.81 -6.76 -13.07
CA GLU A 68 16.97 -7.81 -12.06
C GLU A 68 18.43 -8.22 -11.80
N ALA A 69 19.34 -7.99 -12.74
CA ALA A 69 20.76 -8.24 -12.57
C ALA A 69 21.53 -6.96 -12.16
N VAL A 70 20.92 -5.78 -12.28
CA VAL A 70 21.53 -4.52 -11.85
C VAL A 70 21.68 -4.49 -10.32
N PRO A 71 22.88 -4.19 -9.78
CA PRO A 71 23.08 -4.04 -8.35
C PRO A 71 22.20 -2.93 -7.76
N PHE A 72 21.36 -3.29 -6.79
CA PHE A 72 20.53 -2.34 -6.05
C PHE A 72 21.42 -1.50 -5.11
N ASN A 73 21.19 -0.18 -5.03
CA ASN A 73 22.06 0.81 -4.37
C ASN A 73 23.44 1.05 -5.01
N GLY A 74 23.72 0.39 -6.14
CA GLY A 74 24.85 0.72 -7.02
C GLY A 74 24.36 1.48 -8.24
N ASP A 75 24.07 0.72 -9.29
CA ASP A 75 23.70 1.26 -10.60
C ASP A 75 22.22 1.65 -10.69
N LEU A 76 21.32 1.00 -9.95
CA LEU A 76 19.94 1.43 -9.78
C LEU A 76 19.74 2.02 -8.37
N LYS A 77 19.30 3.28 -8.32
CA LYS A 77 18.95 3.99 -7.09
C LYS A 77 17.49 4.44 -7.14
N ILE A 78 16.74 4.14 -6.10
CA ILE A 78 15.41 4.71 -5.87
C ILE A 78 15.53 5.64 -4.67
N GLU A 79 15.43 6.93 -4.93
CA GLU A 79 15.55 7.98 -3.94
C GLU A 79 14.17 8.46 -3.53
N ILE A 80 14.00 8.69 -2.23
CA ILE A 80 12.79 9.25 -1.66
C ILE A 80 13.17 10.51 -0.92
N THR A 81 12.56 11.62 -1.31
CA THR A 81 12.79 12.93 -0.72
C THR A 81 11.62 13.29 0.18
N CYS A 82 11.94 13.66 1.41
CA CYS A 82 11.02 14.16 2.43
C CYS A 82 10.46 15.55 2.06
N PRO A 83 9.37 16.01 2.72
CA PRO A 83 8.81 17.34 2.51
C PRO A 83 9.82 18.48 2.74
N ASN A 84 10.70 18.33 3.73
CA ASN A 84 11.81 19.26 3.99
C ASN A 84 12.94 19.24 2.94
N GLY A 85 12.92 18.33 1.97
CA GLY A 85 13.96 18.20 0.94
C GLY A 85 15.08 17.20 1.25
N ASP A 86 15.11 16.61 2.45
CA ASP A 86 16.10 15.62 2.84
C ASP A 86 15.82 14.25 2.20
N SER A 87 16.84 13.40 2.08
CA SER A 87 16.65 12.01 1.70
C SER A 87 16.06 11.22 2.87
N ALA A 88 15.01 10.42 2.63
CA ALA A 88 14.37 9.58 3.65
C ALA A 88 15.20 8.30 3.90
N PRO A 89 16.02 8.22 4.98
CA PRO A 89 16.99 7.14 5.15
C PRO A 89 16.38 5.85 5.70
N THR A 90 15.17 5.92 6.26
CA THR A 90 14.44 4.79 6.87
C THR A 90 13.81 3.87 5.82
N LEU A 91 13.65 4.33 4.59
CA LEU A 91 12.92 3.61 3.54
C LEU A 91 13.87 2.73 2.73
N LYS A 92 14.05 1.50 3.19
CA LYS A 92 14.80 0.48 2.44
C LYS A 92 13.93 0.00 1.28
N VAL A 93 14.56 -0.32 0.16
CA VAL A 93 13.87 -0.93 -0.98
C VAL A 93 14.53 -2.27 -1.24
N ARG A 94 13.70 -3.30 -1.39
CA ARG A 94 14.12 -4.66 -1.72
C ARG A 94 13.51 -5.08 -3.04
N ARG A 95 14.23 -5.89 -3.81
CA ARG A 95 13.64 -6.51 -4.99
C ARG A 95 12.59 -7.53 -4.55
N VAL A 96 11.41 -7.50 -5.17
CA VAL A 96 10.38 -8.53 -4.97
C VAL A 96 10.15 -9.16 -6.32
N GLY A 97 10.69 -10.37 -6.48
CA GLY A 97 10.67 -11.08 -7.76
C GLY A 97 9.24 -11.19 -8.29
N LEU A 98 8.99 -10.57 -9.45
CA LEU A 98 7.96 -11.06 -10.34
C LEU A 98 8.65 -12.15 -11.15
N GLY A 99 8.01 -13.33 -11.25
CA GLY A 99 8.55 -14.46 -12.00
C GLY A 99 9.04 -14.07 -13.39
N GLU A 100 10.13 -14.70 -13.80
CA GLU A 100 10.91 -14.43 -15.01
C GLU A 100 10.07 -14.00 -16.21
N VAL A 101 10.32 -12.80 -16.74
CA VAL A 101 10.01 -12.48 -18.13
C VAL A 101 11.31 -12.14 -18.84
N GLY A 102 12.08 -13.20 -19.12
CA GLY A 102 13.12 -13.24 -20.15
C GLY A 102 14.36 -12.39 -19.88
N PHE A 103 15.46 -13.04 -19.51
CA PHE A 103 16.82 -12.51 -19.54
C PHE A 103 17.28 -12.20 -20.98
N ARG A 104 16.66 -11.22 -21.64
CA ARG A 104 17.18 -10.70 -22.91
C ARG A 104 18.14 -9.56 -22.57
N LYS A 105 19.43 -9.78 -22.85
CA LYS A 105 20.47 -8.74 -22.79
C LYS A 105 20.30 -7.67 -23.86
N ARG A 106 19.35 -7.85 -24.78
CA ARG A 106 19.06 -6.94 -25.88
C ARG A 106 17.60 -6.53 -25.83
N LEU A 107 17.36 -5.22 -25.88
CA LEU A 107 16.03 -4.64 -25.94
C LEU A 107 15.81 -4.03 -27.32
N PRO A 108 14.89 -4.56 -28.15
CA PRO A 108 14.58 -3.99 -29.45
C PRO A 108 14.05 -2.56 -29.35
N ALA A 109 14.14 -1.83 -30.47
CA ALA A 109 13.56 -0.49 -30.61
C ALA A 109 12.09 -0.46 -30.18
N GLY A 110 11.73 0.52 -29.35
CA GLY A 110 10.38 0.72 -28.82
C GLY A 110 9.93 -0.28 -27.76
N ARG A 111 10.77 -1.24 -27.34
CA ARG A 111 10.41 -2.25 -26.32
C ARG A 111 10.77 -1.80 -24.91
N VAL A 112 10.18 -2.50 -23.94
CA VAL A 112 10.27 -2.21 -22.51
C VAL A 112 10.75 -3.44 -21.75
N ALA A 113 11.68 -3.25 -20.82
CA ALA A 113 12.01 -4.19 -19.77
C ALA A 113 11.45 -3.67 -18.44
N ALA A 114 10.92 -4.55 -17.59
CA ALA A 114 10.29 -4.16 -16.33
C ALA A 114 10.81 -5.02 -15.18
N SER A 115 10.84 -4.47 -13.97
CA SER A 115 11.09 -5.23 -12.75
C SER A 115 10.35 -4.59 -11.57
N ALA A 116 9.91 -5.41 -10.62
CA ALA A 116 9.23 -4.96 -9.41
C ALA A 116 10.18 -4.89 -8.22
N PHE A 117 10.02 -3.82 -7.45
CA PHE A 117 10.75 -3.54 -6.23
C PHE A 117 9.72 -3.26 -5.15
N ALA A 118 9.77 -3.93 -4.00
CA ALA A 118 8.98 -3.49 -2.87
C ALA A 118 9.80 -2.58 -1.98
N MET A 119 9.17 -1.53 -1.51
CA MET A 119 9.68 -0.81 -0.37
C MET A 119 9.57 -1.73 0.85
N GLU A 120 10.69 -1.97 1.52
CA GLU A 120 10.74 -2.74 2.73
C GLU A 120 10.31 -1.83 3.89
N ARG A 121 9.14 -2.13 4.47
CA ARG A 121 8.54 -1.43 5.62
C ARG A 121 8.37 0.07 5.40
N PHE A 122 7.47 0.46 4.48
CA PHE A 122 6.99 1.83 4.46
C PHE A 122 5.89 1.97 5.51
N ARG A 123 6.24 2.31 6.75
CA ARG A 123 5.27 2.58 7.79
C ARG A 123 5.08 4.07 7.92
N TYR A 124 3.83 4.52 8.01
CA TYR A 124 3.55 5.93 8.29
C TYR A 124 4.28 6.41 9.56
N ALA A 125 4.36 5.57 10.60
CA ALA A 125 5.08 5.87 11.84
C ALA A 125 6.61 6.01 11.68
N GLU A 126 7.17 5.54 10.56
CA GLU A 126 8.60 5.62 10.25
C GLU A 126 8.91 6.82 9.32
N LEU A 127 7.89 7.60 8.95
CA LEU A 127 8.04 8.85 8.22
C LEU A 127 8.48 9.98 9.16
N PRO A 128 9.51 10.78 8.79
CA PRO A 128 9.96 11.89 9.62
C PRO A 128 8.88 12.95 9.89
N GLU A 129 8.02 13.24 8.92
CA GLU A 129 7.00 14.29 9.03
C GLU A 129 5.84 14.08 8.02
N PRO A 130 4.63 14.56 8.30
CA PRO A 130 3.58 14.67 7.29
C PRO A 130 3.97 15.66 6.17
N GLY A 131 3.50 15.44 4.94
CA GLY A 131 3.72 16.36 3.82
C GLY A 131 3.86 15.66 2.47
N GLU A 132 4.29 16.41 1.46
CA GLU A 132 4.51 15.86 0.11
C GLU A 132 5.90 15.22 0.00
N TYR A 133 5.90 13.93 -0.33
CA TYR A 133 7.08 13.14 -0.62
C TYR A 133 7.26 12.95 -2.12
N GLN A 134 8.52 12.79 -2.53
CA GLN A 134 8.89 12.59 -3.93
C GLN A 134 9.69 11.29 -4.07
N ILE A 135 9.37 10.49 -5.07
CA ILE A 135 10.09 9.26 -5.42
C ILE A 135 10.70 9.42 -6.81
N LYS A 136 11.98 9.08 -6.95
CA LYS A 136 12.72 9.17 -8.21
C LYS A 136 13.64 7.96 -8.37
N ALA A 137 13.62 7.34 -9.54
CA ALA A 137 14.59 6.29 -9.89
C ALA A 137 15.71 6.88 -10.77
N THR A 138 16.93 6.46 -10.53
CA THR A 138 18.10 6.74 -11.38
C THR A 138 18.80 5.43 -11.71
N LEU A 139 19.01 5.18 -13.00
CA LEU A 139 19.76 4.03 -13.50
C LEU A 139 21.05 4.53 -14.17
N THR A 140 22.18 3.96 -13.77
CA THR A 140 23.46 4.13 -14.47
C THR A 140 23.62 2.99 -15.46
N THR A 141 23.70 3.31 -16.74
CA THR A 141 23.98 2.38 -17.83
C THR A 141 25.43 2.57 -18.31
N ALA A 142 25.90 1.73 -19.23
CA ALA A 142 27.21 1.90 -19.84
C ALA A 142 27.34 3.22 -20.64
N GLU A 143 26.20 3.82 -21.02
CA GLU A 143 26.14 4.98 -21.91
C GLU A 143 25.77 6.27 -21.16
N GLY A 144 25.39 6.18 -19.89
CA GLY A 144 25.10 7.35 -19.08
C GLY A 144 24.09 7.10 -17.97
N LYS A 145 23.61 8.18 -17.36
CA LYS A 145 22.57 8.14 -16.33
C LYS A 145 21.22 8.45 -16.93
N VAL A 146 20.24 7.64 -16.59
CA VAL A 146 18.84 7.81 -16.98
C VAL A 146 18.01 8.00 -15.71
N THR A 147 17.23 9.06 -15.67
CA THR A 147 16.43 9.42 -14.49
C THR A 147 14.95 9.38 -14.83
N SER A 148 14.14 8.83 -13.93
CA SER A 148 12.69 8.79 -14.09
C SER A 148 12.07 10.17 -13.83
N PRO A 149 10.87 10.45 -14.37
CA PRO A 149 10.01 11.48 -13.81
C PRO A 149 9.79 11.27 -12.30
N VAL A 150 9.57 12.38 -11.59
CA VAL A 150 9.27 12.35 -10.15
C VAL A 150 7.83 11.89 -9.93
N LEU A 151 7.66 10.86 -9.11
CA LEU A 151 6.37 10.44 -8.56
C LEU A 151 6.14 11.16 -7.23
N ARG A 152 4.94 11.67 -6.99
CA ARG A 152 4.58 12.40 -5.76
C ARG A 152 3.50 11.66 -4.98
N PHE A 153 3.57 11.74 -3.67
CA PHE A 153 2.48 11.36 -2.76
C PHE A 153 2.48 12.26 -1.53
N THR A 154 1.34 12.38 -0.86
CA THR A 154 1.23 13.16 0.37
C THR A 154 0.96 12.23 1.54
N ALA A 155 1.85 12.25 2.54
CA ALA A 155 1.61 11.64 3.84
C ALA A 155 0.81 12.61 4.70
N ILE A 156 -0.33 12.19 5.23
CA ILE A 156 -1.21 13.03 6.04
C ILE A 156 -1.55 12.31 7.33
N GLU A 157 -1.32 12.96 8.47
CA GLU A 157 -1.90 12.56 9.75
C GLU A 157 -3.27 13.23 9.85
N PRO A 158 -4.38 12.48 9.86
CA PRO A 158 -5.69 13.10 9.91
C PRO A 158 -5.97 13.70 11.30
N PRO A 159 -6.20 15.02 11.41
CA PRO A 159 -6.57 15.63 12.68
C PRO A 159 -7.97 15.20 13.10
N THR A 160 -8.26 15.19 14.41
CA THR A 160 -9.53 14.68 14.96
C THR A 160 -10.77 15.32 14.35
N ASN A 161 -10.71 16.61 13.98
CA ASN A 161 -11.81 17.34 13.36
C ASN A 161 -12.14 16.89 11.91
N THR A 162 -11.32 16.03 11.29
CA THR A 162 -11.61 15.44 9.98
C THR A 162 -12.45 14.16 10.06
N ILE A 163 -12.66 13.63 11.27
CA ILE A 163 -13.46 12.42 11.49
C ILE A 163 -14.95 12.77 11.35
N LEU A 164 -15.59 12.25 10.31
CA LEU A 164 -17.01 12.45 10.02
C LEU A 164 -17.91 11.49 10.81
N SER A 165 -17.42 10.27 11.06
CA SER A 165 -18.05 9.27 11.92
C SER A 165 -17.00 8.27 12.43
N SER A 166 -17.32 7.62 13.55
CA SER A 166 -16.44 6.67 14.23
C SER A 166 -17.26 5.52 14.78
N HIS A 167 -16.88 4.29 14.43
CA HIS A 167 -17.58 3.06 14.76
C HIS A 167 -16.65 2.15 15.57
N PRO A 168 -16.74 2.15 16.90
CA PRO A 168 -15.88 1.31 17.73
C PRO A 168 -16.15 -0.17 17.47
N VAL A 169 -15.09 -0.98 17.46
CA VAL A 169 -15.19 -2.43 17.31
C VAL A 169 -15.16 -3.07 18.71
N PRO A 170 -16.18 -3.87 19.08
CA PRO A 170 -16.18 -4.57 20.36
C PRO A 170 -15.04 -5.60 20.44
N TYR A 171 -14.55 -5.88 21.65
CA TYR A 171 -13.46 -6.85 21.86
C TYR A 171 -14.00 -8.22 22.26
N GLU A 172 -13.24 -9.26 21.92
CA GLU A 172 -13.49 -10.61 22.41
C GLU A 172 -12.22 -11.34 22.84
N GLY A 173 -12.40 -12.54 23.40
CA GLY A 173 -11.32 -13.45 23.76
C GLY A 173 -10.35 -12.88 24.80
N PHE A 174 -9.06 -13.17 24.63
CA PHE A 174 -8.01 -12.79 25.58
C PHE A 174 -7.86 -11.26 25.76
N LYS A 175 -8.39 -10.45 24.85
CA LYS A 175 -8.25 -8.98 24.89
C LYS A 175 -9.20 -8.33 25.89
N VAL A 176 -10.38 -8.93 26.13
CA VAL A 176 -11.37 -8.44 27.10
C VAL A 176 -10.82 -8.44 28.53
N ASN A 177 -9.95 -9.40 28.84
CA ASN A 177 -9.41 -9.59 30.19
C ASN A 177 -8.23 -8.67 30.53
N ARG A 178 -7.77 -7.84 29.58
CA ARG A 178 -6.71 -6.86 29.86
C ARG A 178 -7.25 -5.66 30.63
N PRO A 179 -6.43 -5.00 31.47
CA PRO A 179 -6.74 -3.68 32.04
C PRO A 179 -7.20 -2.70 30.94
N LYS A 180 -8.18 -1.84 31.21
CA LYS A 180 -8.82 -0.96 30.21
C LYS A 180 -7.82 -0.04 29.49
N ASP A 181 -6.78 0.38 30.21
CA ASP A 181 -5.66 1.20 29.73
C ASP A 181 -4.65 0.42 28.87
N GLU A 182 -4.68 -0.91 28.93
CA GLU A 182 -3.86 -1.82 28.10
C GLU A 182 -4.67 -2.48 26.96
N GLN A 183 -5.98 -2.20 26.88
CA GLN A 183 -6.84 -2.72 25.82
C GLN A 183 -6.55 -1.99 24.50
N PRO A 184 -6.24 -2.72 23.42
CA PRO A 184 -6.11 -2.10 22.11
C PRO A 184 -7.45 -1.50 21.69
N GLN A 185 -7.45 -0.33 21.05
CA GLN A 185 -8.66 0.32 20.57
C GLN A 185 -8.78 0.17 19.06
N ALA A 186 -9.75 -0.62 18.61
CA ALA A 186 -10.06 -0.81 17.20
C ALA A 186 -11.29 0.00 16.81
N VAL A 187 -11.22 0.70 15.68
CA VAL A 187 -12.28 1.59 15.22
C VAL A 187 -12.31 1.69 13.71
N VAL A 188 -13.51 1.74 13.13
CA VAL A 188 -13.72 2.09 11.72
C VAL A 188 -14.18 3.54 11.64
N GLN A 189 -13.49 4.37 10.87
CA GLN A 189 -13.75 5.80 10.78
C GLN A 189 -13.98 6.24 9.33
N GLN A 190 -14.86 7.21 9.16
CA GLN A 190 -14.95 7.99 7.94
C GLN A 190 -14.17 9.29 8.13
N ILE A 191 -13.14 9.51 7.32
CA ILE A 191 -12.23 10.65 7.45
C ILE A 191 -12.30 11.50 6.19
N LYS A 192 -12.50 12.81 6.35
CA LYS A 192 -12.47 13.79 5.25
C LYS A 192 -11.09 14.39 5.11
N LEU A 193 -10.43 14.17 3.98
CA LEU A 193 -9.13 14.78 3.66
C LEU A 193 -9.25 15.58 2.37
N GLY A 194 -9.09 16.90 2.48
CA GLY A 194 -9.37 17.82 1.37
C GLY A 194 -10.81 17.65 0.87
N GLY A 195 -10.95 17.39 -0.44
CA GLY A 195 -12.25 17.16 -1.09
C GLY A 195 -12.74 15.71 -1.05
N ARG A 196 -12.01 14.77 -0.42
CA ARG A 196 -12.32 13.34 -0.46
C ARG A 196 -12.68 12.79 0.91
N THR A 197 -13.44 11.70 0.93
CA THR A 197 -13.77 10.97 2.16
C THR A 197 -13.23 9.54 2.05
N PHE A 198 -12.62 9.03 3.11
CA PHE A 198 -12.05 7.70 3.17
C PHE A 198 -12.67 6.90 4.31
N LEU A 199 -12.92 5.62 4.08
CA LEU A 199 -13.19 4.65 5.12
C LEU A 199 -11.85 4.06 5.57
N VAL A 200 -11.53 4.18 6.85
CA VAL A 200 -10.29 3.66 7.43
C VAL A 200 -10.59 2.77 8.63
N TYR A 201 -9.81 1.72 8.79
CA TYR A 201 -9.72 0.94 10.00
C TYR A 201 -8.49 1.40 10.78
N ARG A 202 -8.65 1.70 12.06
CA ARG A 202 -7.56 2.08 12.96
C ARG A 202 -7.51 1.15 14.15
N GLN A 203 -6.29 0.83 14.55
CA GLN A 203 -6.00 0.12 15.77
C GLN A 203 -4.97 0.90 16.55
N PHE A 204 -5.26 1.19 17.81
CA PHE A 204 -4.34 1.85 18.72
C PHE A 204 -3.93 0.85 19.81
N PHE A 205 -2.63 0.63 19.97
CA PHE A 205 -2.06 -0.05 21.11
C PHE A 205 -1.46 1.02 22.04
N ALA A 206 -2.01 1.14 23.24
CA ALA A 206 -1.36 1.86 24.31
C ALA A 206 -0.61 0.84 25.19
N PRO A 207 0.71 0.68 25.06
CA PRO A 207 1.50 -0.03 26.06
C PRO A 207 1.53 0.81 27.33
N LYS A 208 1.50 0.10 28.47
CA LYS A 208 1.56 0.63 29.83
C LYS A 208 2.73 1.61 30.07
N ASP A 209 3.83 1.45 29.32
CA ASP A 209 5.08 2.19 29.51
C ASP A 209 5.29 3.35 28.51
N GLY A 210 4.24 3.70 27.74
CA GLY A 210 4.26 4.80 26.79
C GLY A 210 4.70 4.39 25.37
N GLY A 211 4.12 5.08 24.38
CA GLY A 211 4.35 4.86 22.94
C GLY A 211 3.12 4.30 22.25
N THR A 212 2.42 5.09 21.43
CA THR A 212 1.28 4.59 20.66
C THR A 212 1.76 3.83 19.44
N THR A 213 1.61 2.50 19.41
CA THR A 213 1.66 1.79 18.13
C THR A 213 0.27 1.92 17.53
N SER A 214 0.15 2.66 16.44
CA SER A 214 -1.11 2.76 15.70
C SER A 214 -0.97 2.13 14.33
N MET A 215 -1.87 1.22 14.00
CA MET A 215 -2.05 0.75 12.62
C MET A 215 -3.24 1.48 12.03
N THR A 216 -3.08 2.09 10.85
CA THR A 216 -4.22 2.54 10.04
C THR A 216 -4.23 1.75 8.75
N VAL A 217 -5.41 1.36 8.29
CA VAL A 217 -5.62 0.68 7.02
C VAL A 217 -6.74 1.39 6.30
N ARG A 218 -6.48 1.91 5.11
CA ARG A 218 -7.54 2.43 4.26
C ARG A 218 -8.29 1.29 3.60
N LEU A 219 -9.61 1.33 3.75
CA LEU A 219 -10.51 0.29 3.26
C LEU A 219 -11.18 0.70 1.94
N ALA A 220 -11.59 1.97 1.82
CA ALA A 220 -12.29 2.47 0.64
C ALA A 220 -12.22 4.00 0.50
N GLU A 221 -12.42 4.50 -0.72
CA GLU A 221 -12.80 5.90 -0.96
C GLU A 221 -14.34 5.98 -1.01
N LEU A 222 -14.90 6.96 -0.31
CA LEU A 222 -16.33 7.18 -0.21
C LEU A 222 -16.70 8.51 -0.90
N PRO A 223 -17.89 8.60 -1.49
CA PRO A 223 -18.35 9.85 -2.13
C PRO A 223 -18.71 10.95 -1.10
N GLY A 224 -18.68 10.64 0.18
CA GLY A 224 -19.00 11.54 1.28
C GLY A 224 -19.25 10.74 2.56
N LYS A 225 -19.86 11.39 3.56
CA LYS A 225 -20.36 10.70 4.75
C LYS A 225 -21.52 9.77 4.36
N CYS A 226 -21.39 8.48 4.65
CA CYS A 226 -22.43 7.49 4.39
C CYS A 226 -22.79 6.66 5.63
N GLU A 227 -23.84 5.86 5.51
CA GLU A 227 -24.21 4.86 6.51
C GLU A 227 -23.17 3.73 6.50
N VAL A 228 -22.65 3.39 7.67
CA VAL A 228 -21.68 2.31 7.88
C VAL A 228 -22.15 1.45 9.04
N ALA A 229 -22.20 0.14 8.81
CA ALA A 229 -22.43 -0.88 9.83
C ALA A 229 -21.18 -1.75 9.96
N VAL A 230 -20.76 -1.99 11.19
CA VAL A 230 -19.61 -2.85 11.51
C VAL A 230 -20.12 -4.01 12.35
N THR A 231 -19.82 -5.23 11.94
CA THR A 231 -20.20 -6.46 12.65
C THR A 231 -19.01 -7.39 12.79
N GLY A 232 -18.93 -8.07 13.93
CA GLY A 232 -17.77 -8.84 14.35
C GLY A 232 -17.04 -8.17 15.51
N GLU A 233 -16.04 -8.87 16.03
CA GLU A 233 -15.30 -8.49 17.22
C GLU A 233 -13.80 -8.45 16.92
N PHE A 234 -13.09 -7.65 17.69
CA PHE A 234 -11.64 -7.59 17.65
C PHE A 234 -11.05 -8.65 18.59
N GLY A 235 -10.30 -9.60 18.02
CA GLY A 235 -9.65 -10.66 18.79
C GLY A 235 -9.39 -11.91 17.96
N ASP A 236 -8.41 -12.71 18.38
CA ASP A 236 -8.16 -14.09 17.92
C ASP A 236 -8.21 -14.33 16.40
N TRP A 237 -7.78 -13.37 15.57
CA TRP A 237 -7.73 -13.52 14.11
C TRP A 237 -9.11 -13.86 13.51
N LYS A 238 -10.20 -13.24 13.97
CA LYS A 238 -11.54 -13.40 13.39
C LYS A 238 -11.86 -12.34 12.33
N PRO A 239 -12.80 -12.62 11.41
CA PRO A 239 -13.22 -11.65 10.40
C PRO A 239 -14.05 -10.52 11.01
N LEU A 240 -13.73 -9.29 10.62
CA LEU A 240 -14.56 -8.10 10.80
C LEU A 240 -15.28 -7.79 9.50
N THR A 241 -16.61 -7.68 9.54
CA THR A 241 -17.43 -7.30 8.40
C THR A 241 -17.81 -5.83 8.47
N ILE A 242 -17.60 -5.11 7.39
CA ILE A 242 -17.91 -3.69 7.27
C ILE A 242 -18.82 -3.52 6.06
N THR A 243 -20.02 -3.00 6.31
CA THR A 243 -21.03 -2.76 5.29
C THR A 243 -21.27 -1.27 5.16
N TYR A 244 -21.25 -0.73 3.94
CA TYR A 244 -21.48 0.69 3.69
C TYR A 244 -22.16 0.93 2.35
N LYS A 245 -22.84 2.07 2.22
CA LYS A 245 -23.47 2.49 0.96
C LYS A 245 -22.64 3.54 0.24
N THR A 246 -22.51 3.40 -1.07
CA THR A 246 -21.86 4.41 -1.94
C THR A 246 -22.83 5.51 -2.38
N SER A 247 -24.12 5.32 -2.19
CA SER A 247 -25.14 6.38 -2.30
C SER A 247 -26.40 5.92 -1.57
N PRO A 248 -27.34 6.83 -1.25
CA PRO A 248 -28.59 6.45 -0.59
C PRO A 248 -29.38 5.35 -1.33
N THR A 249 -29.22 5.26 -2.64
CA THR A 249 -29.96 4.34 -3.52
C THR A 249 -29.12 3.15 -4.01
N ALA A 250 -27.86 3.04 -3.63
CA ALA A 250 -26.99 1.93 -4.04
C ALA A 250 -27.15 0.74 -3.10
N GLU A 251 -26.98 -0.46 -3.66
CA GLU A 251 -26.82 -1.67 -2.87
C GLU A 251 -25.60 -1.54 -1.93
N PRO A 252 -25.70 -2.03 -0.68
CA PRO A 252 -24.58 -1.98 0.25
C PRO A 252 -23.37 -2.79 -0.24
N VAL A 253 -22.19 -2.19 -0.11
CA VAL A 253 -20.91 -2.86 -0.33
C VAL A 253 -20.49 -3.53 0.98
N LYS A 254 -20.10 -4.81 0.90
CA LYS A 254 -19.58 -5.59 2.02
C LYS A 254 -18.06 -5.79 1.85
N LEU A 255 -17.31 -5.38 2.86
CA LEU A 255 -15.88 -5.69 3.02
C LEU A 255 -15.71 -6.63 4.20
N VAL A 256 -14.86 -7.64 4.04
CA VAL A 256 -14.48 -8.55 5.12
C VAL A 256 -12.97 -8.44 5.29
N ILE A 257 -12.53 -8.08 6.49
CA ILE A 257 -11.12 -7.90 6.82
C ILE A 257 -10.74 -8.75 8.03
N ASN A 258 -9.45 -9.04 8.16
CA ASN A 258 -8.89 -9.59 9.38
C ASN A 258 -8.92 -8.52 10.47
N SER A 259 -9.51 -8.84 11.63
CA SER A 259 -9.60 -7.90 12.75
C SER A 259 -8.25 -7.53 13.37
N VAL A 260 -7.18 -8.30 13.13
CA VAL A 260 -5.86 -8.06 13.74
C VAL A 260 -5.01 -7.13 12.91
N ASP A 261 -4.94 -7.32 11.59
CA ASP A 261 -4.06 -6.56 10.69
C ASP A 261 -4.80 -5.71 9.64
N GLY A 262 -6.14 -5.75 9.65
CA GLY A 262 -6.99 -4.97 8.75
C GLY A 262 -6.95 -5.39 7.27
N LYS A 263 -6.22 -6.45 6.91
CA LYS A 263 -6.12 -6.90 5.52
C LYS A 263 -7.39 -7.62 5.06
N PRO A 264 -7.63 -7.73 3.74
CA PRO A 264 -8.75 -8.50 3.22
C PRO A 264 -8.73 -9.93 3.74
N TRP A 265 -9.87 -10.39 4.25
CA TRP A 265 -10.03 -11.76 4.72
C TRP A 265 -9.97 -12.73 3.55
N THR A 266 -9.16 -13.78 3.68
CA THR A 266 -8.88 -14.75 2.63
C THR A 266 -9.58 -16.08 2.87
N ALA A 267 -9.75 -16.86 1.80
CA ALA A 267 -10.29 -18.23 1.90
C ALA A 267 -9.40 -19.15 2.76
N GLU A 268 -8.09 -18.89 2.80
CA GLU A 268 -7.15 -19.64 3.63
C GLU A 268 -7.36 -19.34 5.12
N GLU A 269 -7.51 -18.07 5.48
CA GLU A 269 -7.84 -17.67 6.85
C GLU A 269 -9.19 -18.24 7.29
N GLU A 270 -10.18 -18.24 6.40
CA GLU A 270 -11.47 -18.89 6.65
C GLU A 270 -11.28 -20.37 6.96
N ARG A 271 -10.50 -21.10 6.14
CA ARG A 271 -10.20 -22.52 6.37
C ARG A 271 -9.54 -22.74 7.74
N GLN A 272 -8.52 -21.94 8.07
CA GLN A 272 -7.80 -22.02 9.34
C GLN A 272 -8.71 -21.74 10.54
N LEU A 273 -9.61 -20.76 10.43
CA LEU A 273 -10.62 -20.48 11.45
C LEU A 273 -11.53 -21.68 11.67
N GLN A 274 -12.07 -22.26 10.59
CA GLN A 274 -12.94 -23.44 10.69
C GLN A 274 -12.22 -24.65 11.29
N GLU A 275 -10.93 -24.85 10.97
CA GLU A 275 -10.12 -25.90 11.59
C GLU A 275 -9.91 -25.66 13.09
N ARG A 276 -9.62 -24.41 13.50
CA ARG A 276 -9.46 -24.05 14.91
C ARG A 276 -10.75 -24.29 15.70
N LEU A 277 -11.89 -23.82 15.17
CA LEU A 277 -13.20 -24.02 15.80
C LEU A 277 -13.53 -25.52 15.96
N LYS A 278 -13.17 -26.35 14.96
CA LYS A 278 -13.31 -27.81 15.06
C LYS A 278 -12.42 -28.42 16.14
N ARG A 279 -11.18 -27.93 16.33
CA ARG A 279 -10.27 -28.40 17.38
C ARG A 279 -10.74 -28.00 18.77
N GLU A 280 -11.24 -26.79 18.92
CA GLU A 280 -11.78 -26.27 20.19
C GLU A 280 -13.09 -26.97 20.60
N ALA A 281 -13.90 -27.37 19.62
CA ALA A 281 -15.11 -28.16 19.85
C ALA A 281 -14.82 -29.65 20.15
N ALA A 282 -13.59 -30.13 19.93
CA ALA A 282 -13.24 -31.52 20.21
C ALA A 282 -13.11 -31.75 21.73
N PRO A 283 -13.70 -32.83 22.28
CA PRO A 283 -13.60 -33.12 23.71
C PRO A 283 -12.13 -33.32 24.10
N PRO A 284 -11.73 -32.89 25.31
CA PRO A 284 -10.35 -33.05 25.77
C PRO A 284 -9.97 -34.53 25.69
N LYS A 285 -8.83 -34.82 25.06
CA LYS A 285 -8.28 -36.17 25.05
C LYS A 285 -8.06 -36.58 26.51
N LYS A 286 -8.70 -37.67 26.94
CA LYS A 286 -8.44 -38.24 28.26
C LYS A 286 -6.94 -38.54 28.38
N PRO A 287 -6.33 -38.22 29.54
CA PRO A 287 -4.91 -38.48 29.79
C PRO A 287 -4.58 -39.98 29.70
#